data_AF-A0A959CF40-F1
#
_entry.id   AF-A0A959CF40-F1
#
_cell.length_a   1.000
_cell.length_b   1.000
_cell.length_c   1.000
_cell.angle_alpha   90.00
_cell.angle_beta   90.00
_cell.angle_gamma   90.00
#
_symmetry.space_group_name_H-M   'P 1'
#
loop_
_entity.id
_entity.type
_entity.pdbx_description
1 polymer ?
#
loop_
_entity_poly.entity_id
_entity_poly.type
_entity_poly.pdbx_seq_one_letter_code
_entity_poly.pdbx_strand_id
1 'polypeptide(L)' 'MLDARAEAVKKEAAGQLQRYLRFDDYLQNLENLKAYVVLFVGNEGMAIEVNK' A
#
# COMPACT_ATOMS: atom_id res chain seq x y z
N MET A 1 16.83 4.57 14.41
CA MET A 1 15.60 4.16 15.13
C MET A 1 14.32 4.65 14.46
N LEU A 2 14.27 5.88 13.93
CA LEU A 2 13.10 6.39 13.18
C LEU A 2 12.83 5.63 11.88
N ASP A 3 13.89 5.23 11.16
CA ASP A 3 13.79 4.54 9.87
C ASP A 3 13.14 3.16 9.98
N ALA A 4 13.45 2.41 11.04
CA ALA A 4 12.88 1.08 11.27
C ALA A 4 11.36 1.13 11.52
N ARG A 5 10.86 2.20 12.17
CA ARG A 5 9.42 2.42 12.36
C ARG A 5 8.75 2.85 11.06
N ALA A 6 9.38 3.73 10.29
CA ALA A 6 8.87 4.16 8.99
C ALA A 6 8.72 2.96 8.03
N GLU A 7 9.72 2.09 7.96
CA GLU A 7 9.66 0.88 7.15
C GLU A 7 8.60 -0.12 7.60
N ALA A 8 8.38 -0.25 8.92
CA ALA A 8 7.30 -1.08 9.44
C ALA A 8 5.91 -0.56 9.01
N VAL A 9 5.68 0.75 9.14
CA VAL A 9 4.42 1.40 8.71
C VAL A 9 4.20 1.24 7.21
N LYS A 10 5.24 1.40 6.40
CA LYS A 10 5.16 1.18 4.94
C LYS A 10 4.72 -0.25 4.62
N LYS A 11 5.38 -1.25 5.20
CA LYS A 11 5.05 -2.67 4.97
C LYS A 11 3.64 -3.01 5.43
N GLU A 12 3.23 -2.48 6.58
CA GLU A 12 1.90 -2.73 7.11
C GLU A 12 0.81 -2.13 6.20
N ALA A 13 0.94 -0.86 5.80
CA ALA A 13 -0.02 -0.19 4.94
C ALA A 13 -0.13 -0.85 3.55
N ALA A 14 1.01 -1.17 2.93
CA ALA A 14 1.02 -1.90 1.65
C ALA A 14 0.37 -3.29 1.79
N GLY A 15 0.66 -4.01 2.88
CA GLY A 15 0.06 -5.31 3.16
C GLY A 15 -1.44 -5.27 3.42
N GLN A 16 -1.94 -4.20 4.06
CA GLN A 16 -3.38 -3.98 4.25
C GLN A 16 -4.09 -3.79 2.91
N LEU A 17 -3.56 -2.92 2.03
CA LEU A 17 -4.14 -2.70 0.70
C LEU A 17 -4.05 -3.97 -0.15
N GLN A 18 -2.92 -4.68 -0.13
CA GLN A 18 -2.77 -5.92 -0.89
C GLN A 18 -3.82 -6.97 -0.46
N ARG A 19 -4.08 -7.11 0.85
CA ARG A 19 -5.14 -8.02 1.33
C ARG A 19 -6.51 -7.58 0.84
N TYR A 20 -6.82 -6.29 0.90
CA TYR A 20 -8.09 -5.77 0.40
C TYR A 20 -8.28 -6.07 -1.09
N LEU A 21 -7.28 -5.79 -1.92
CA LEU A 21 -7.29 -6.10 -3.36
C LEU A 21 -7.46 -7.59 -3.65
N ARG A 22 -6.95 -8.46 -2.77
CA ARG A 22 -7.06 -9.90 -2.90
C ARG A 22 -8.44 -10.45 -2.50
N PHE A 23 -9.19 -9.78 -1.62
CA PHE A 23 -10.47 -10.31 -1.13
C PHE A 23 -11.69 -9.62 -1.72
N ASP A 24 -11.50 -8.61 -2.57
CA ASP A 24 -12.57 -7.92 -3.27
C ASP A 24 -12.72 -8.46 -4.71
N ASP A 25 -13.78 -9.26 -4.92
CA ASP A 25 -14.06 -9.92 -6.20
C ASP A 25 -14.18 -8.94 -7.37
N TYR A 26 -14.71 -7.73 -7.13
CA TYR A 26 -14.85 -6.72 -8.17
C TYR A 26 -13.46 -6.22 -8.61
N LEU A 27 -12.62 -5.83 -7.64
CA LEU A 27 -11.30 -5.28 -7.91
C LEU A 27 -10.34 -6.30 -8.56
N GLN A 28 -10.45 -7.58 -8.21
CA GLN A 28 -9.64 -8.64 -8.82
C GLN A 28 -9.84 -8.74 -10.35
N ASN A 29 -11.08 -8.55 -10.78
CA ASN A 29 -11.49 -8.70 -12.17
C ASN A 29 -11.20 -7.47 -13.04
N LEU A 30 -10.68 -6.39 -12.45
CA LEU A 30 -10.22 -5.23 -13.21
C LEU A 30 -8.84 -5.52 -13.83
N GLU A 31 -8.79 -5.54 -15.16
CA GLU A 31 -7.55 -5.82 -15.92
C GLU A 31 -6.51 -4.70 -15.77
N ASN A 32 -6.95 -3.46 -15.60
CA ASN A 32 -6.10 -2.26 -15.59
C ASN A 32 -6.13 -1.52 -14.24
N LEU A 33 -6.42 -2.22 -13.14
CA LEU A 33 -6.42 -1.61 -11.82
C LEU A 33 -5.00 -1.25 -11.40
N LYS A 34 -4.79 0.03 -11.10
CA LYS A 34 -3.60 0.53 -10.40
C LYS A 34 -4.01 0.98 -9.02
N ALA A 35 -3.36 0.43 -7.99
CA ALA A 35 -3.66 0.74 -6.61
C ALA A 35 -2.39 1.28 -5.94
N TYR A 36 -2.55 2.33 -5.14
CA TYR A 36 -1.42 3.02 -4.51
C TYR A 36 -1.70 3.23 -3.03
N VAL A 37 -0.65 3.08 -2.23
CA VAL A 37 -0.60 3.55 -0.84
C VAL A 37 0.19 4.86 -0.83
N VAL A 38 -0.44 5.94 -0.35
CA VAL A 38 0.22 7.23 -0.14
C VAL A 38 0.52 7.38 1.35
N LEU A 39 1.79 7.59 1.69
CA LEU A 39 2.26 7.68 3.07
C LEU A 39 2.95 9.01 3.32
N PHE A 40 2.69 9.57 4.49
CA PHE A 40 3.37 10.73 5.03
C PHE A 40 4.04 10.32 6.34
N VAL A 41 5.37 10.42 6.39
CA VAL A 41 6.16 10.14 7.60
C VAL A 41 7.01 11.37 7.88
N GLY A 42 6.66 12.12 8.93
CA GLY A 42 7.27 13.43 9.18
C GLY A 42 6.98 14.39 8.03
N ASN A 43 8.04 14.94 7.42
CA ASN A 43 8.00 15.85 6.29
C ASN A 43 8.22 15.17 4.93
N GLU A 44 8.27 13.84 4.88
CA GLU A 44 8.42 13.07 3.65
C GLU A 44 7.09 12.45 3.20
N GLY A 45 6.80 12.57 1.91
CA GLY A 45 5.65 11.94 1.25
C GLY A 45 6.12 10.96 0.19
N MET A 46 5.46 9.80 0.09
CA MET A 46 5.74 8.81 -0.95
C MET A 46 4.47 8.08 -1.40
N ALA A 47 4.47 7.65 -2.65
CA ALA A 47 3.45 6.78 -3.22
C ALA A 47 4.07 5.44 -3.58
N ILE A 48 3.45 4.35 -3.12
CA ILE A 48 3.88 2.97 -3.36
C ILE A 48 2.77 2.28 -4.14
N GLU A 49 3.09 1.76 -5.32
CA GLU A 49 2.16 0.93 -6.09
C GLU A 49 2.02 -0.45 -5.42
N VAL A 50 0.79 -0.90 -5.25
CA VAL A 50 0.45 -2.19 -4.64
C VAL A 50 -0.27 -3.03 -5.68
N ASN A 51 0.31 -4.16 -6.00
CA ASN A 51 -0.25 -5.12 -6.93
C ASN A 51 -1.22 -6.08 -6.22
N LYS A 52 -2.24 -6.53 -6.96
CA LYS A 52 -3.16 -7.60 -6.56
C LYS A 52 -2.45 -8.93 -6.31
#